data_AF-A0A2T3KMF3-F1
#
_entry.id   AF-A0A2T3KMF3-F1
#
_cell.length_a   1.000
_cell.length_b   1.000
_cell.length_c   1.000
_cell.angle_alpha   90.00
_cell.angle_beta   90.00
_cell.angle_gamma   90.00
#
_symmetry.space_group_name_H-M   'P 1'
#
loop_
_entity.id
_entity.type
_entity.pdbx_description
1 polymer ?
#
loop_
_entity_poly.entity_id
_entity_poly.type
_entity_poly.pdbx_seq_one_letter_code
_entity_poly.pdbx_strand_id
1 'polypeptide(L)'
;MNDKIPVQACVRSGVCCKKAPCGYGIWNKTQDACEYLLSDDRGIHSCGKYEEISKDESAKFSPAFGYGCCMPLWNQEREDIIERDYGGKIPTVLIDNFYI
;
A
#
# COMPACT_ATOMS: atom_id res chain seq x y z
N MET A 1 -4.63 -26.50 -6.83
CA MET A 1 -4.66 -25.65 -8.05
C MET A 1 -4.39 -24.25 -7.55
N ASN A 2 -3.31 -23.60 -8.02
CA ASN A 2 -3.02 -22.21 -7.64
C ASN A 2 -3.94 -21.29 -8.44
N ASP A 3 -5.19 -21.19 -8.01
CA ASP A 3 -6.14 -20.26 -8.61
C ASP A 3 -5.65 -18.85 -8.29
N LYS A 4 -5.39 -18.05 -9.32
CA LYS A 4 -5.02 -16.64 -9.16
C LYS A 4 -6.29 -15.80 -9.15
N ILE A 5 -6.40 -14.87 -8.21
CA ILE A 5 -7.54 -13.96 -8.11
C ILE A 5 -7.14 -12.54 -8.52
N PRO A 6 -8.00 -11.82 -9.27
CA PRO A 6 -7.77 -10.41 -9.57
C PRO A 6 -8.08 -9.55 -8.35
N VAL A 7 -7.14 -8.69 -7.97
CA VAL A 7 -7.30 -7.70 -6.89
C VAL A 7 -6.87 -6.31 -7.35
N GLN A 8 -7.44 -5.27 -6.77
CA GLN A 8 -7.03 -3.89 -7.03
C GLN A 8 -5.56 -3.70 -6.63
N ALA A 9 -4.77 -3.12 -7.51
CA ALA A 9 -3.37 -2.86 -7.25
C ALA A 9 -3.21 -1.66 -6.30
N CYS A 10 -2.23 -1.73 -5.40
CA CYS A 10 -1.80 -0.56 -4.64
C CYS A 10 -1.13 0.44 -5.60
N VAL A 11 -1.75 1.62 -5.76
CA VAL A 11 -1.21 2.69 -6.61
C VAL A 11 -0.13 3.53 -5.92
N ARG A 12 0.30 3.11 -4.72
CA ARG A 12 1.42 3.73 -3.99
C ARG A 12 1.15 5.20 -3.59
N SER A 13 -0.08 5.53 -3.18
CA SER A 13 -0.41 6.87 -2.67
C SER A 13 0.17 7.19 -1.28
N GLY A 14 0.65 6.18 -0.55
CA GLY A 14 1.30 6.37 0.75
C GLY A 14 0.36 6.66 1.92
N VAL A 15 -0.96 6.71 1.69
CA VAL A 15 -1.95 7.02 2.73
C VAL A 15 -1.87 6.12 3.95
N CYS A 16 -1.55 4.83 3.78
CA CYS A 16 -1.34 3.92 4.90
C CYS A 16 -0.28 4.43 5.89
N CYS A 17 0.76 5.11 5.40
CA CYS A 17 1.85 5.62 6.21
C CYS A 17 1.65 7.08 6.66
N LYS A 18 0.76 7.84 6.00
CA LYS A 18 0.42 9.23 6.35
C LYS A 18 -0.74 9.34 7.34
N LYS A 19 -1.54 8.28 7.53
CA LYS A 19 -2.69 8.28 8.45
C LYS A 19 -2.36 7.77 9.85
N ALA A 20 -1.63 6.67 9.94
CA ALA A 20 -1.25 6.04 11.20
C ALA A 20 -0.07 5.06 10.99
N PRO A 21 0.80 4.84 11.98
CA PRO A 21 1.78 3.77 11.89
C PRO A 21 1.09 2.40 11.95
N CYS A 22 1.55 1.44 11.15
CA CYS A 22 1.19 0.03 11.33
C CYS A 22 1.99 -0.55 12.51
N GLY A 23 1.74 -1.82 12.87
CA GLY A 23 2.46 -2.50 13.96
C GLY A 23 3.99 -2.57 13.79
N TYR A 24 4.49 -2.35 12.57
CA TYR A 24 5.92 -2.34 12.24
C TYR A 24 6.49 -0.93 12.04
N GLY A 25 5.63 0.10 12.01
CA GLY A 25 5.99 1.47 11.69
C GLY A 25 6.24 2.33 12.92
N ILE A 26 7.02 3.39 12.75
CA ILE A 26 7.28 4.40 13.79
C ILE A 26 6.70 5.72 13.31
N TRP A 27 5.88 6.36 14.12
CA TRP A 27 5.29 7.65 13.78
C TRP A 27 6.28 8.79 14.04
N ASN A 28 6.62 9.53 12.99
CA ASN A 28 7.42 10.73 13.10
C ASN A 28 6.51 11.96 13.19
N LYS A 29 6.44 12.56 14.38
CA LYS A 29 5.61 13.76 14.64
C LYS A 29 6.04 15.00 13.86
N THR A 30 7.31 15.10 13.50
CA THR A 30 7.84 16.23 12.73
C THR A 30 7.45 16.14 11.26
N GLN A 31 7.39 14.91 10.72
CA GLN A 31 7.03 14.64 9.32
C GLN A 31 5.54 14.38 9.13
N ASP A 32 4.77 14.24 10.22
CA ASP A 32 3.36 13.84 10.24
C ASP A 32 3.09 12.56 9.41
N ALA A 33 4.04 11.62 9.47
CA ALA A 33 4.01 10.38 8.71
C ALA A 33 4.86 9.29 9.37
N CYS A 34 4.75 8.06 8.88
CA CYS A 34 5.66 6.98 9.22
C CYS A 34 7.10 7.30 8.80
N GLU A 35 8.06 7.08 9.68
CA GLU A 35 9.50 7.30 9.44
C GLU A 35 10.04 6.49 8.25
N TYR A 36 9.42 5.35 7.95
CA TYR A 36 9.79 4.46 6.85
C TYR A 36 9.04 4.77 5.54
N LEU A 37 8.33 5.90 5.46
CA LEU A 37 7.68 6.33 4.23
C LEU A 37 8.72 6.88 3.25
N LEU A 38 8.97 6.13 2.19
CA LEU A 38 9.82 6.56 1.08
C LEU A 38 8.95 7.21 0.00
N SER A 39 9.45 8.26 -0.63
CA SER A 39 8.75 8.98 -1.71
C SER A 39 9.71 9.23 -2.87
N ASP A 40 9.23 9.10 -4.10
CA ASP A 40 9.93 9.60 -5.29
C ASP A 40 9.54 11.05 -5.61
N ASP A 41 10.21 11.63 -6.61
CA ASP A 41 9.96 12.99 -7.12
C ASP A 41 8.59 13.17 -7.77
N ARG A 42 7.88 12.07 -8.05
CA ARG A 42 6.53 12.06 -8.63
C ARG A 42 5.43 11.88 -7.59
N GLY A 43 5.79 11.84 -6.30
CA GLY A 43 4.84 11.60 -5.21
C GLY A 43 4.35 10.15 -5.13
N ILE A 44 5.11 9.20 -5.68
CA ILE A 44 4.87 7.77 -5.53
C ILE A 44 5.58 7.26 -4.29
N HIS A 45 4.84 6.55 -3.43
CA HIS A 45 5.31 6.17 -2.11
C HIS A 45 5.61 4.68 -1.97
N SER A 46 6.57 4.31 -1.12
CA SER A 46 6.87 2.92 -0.75
C SER A 46 7.11 2.77 0.73
N CYS A 47 6.82 1.59 1.26
CA CYS A 47 7.23 1.22 2.62
C CYS A 47 8.69 0.76 2.60
N GLY A 48 9.57 1.45 3.33
CA GLY A 48 10.97 1.06 3.51
C GLY A 48 11.17 -0.27 4.23
N LYS A 49 10.13 -0.79 4.90
CA LYS A 49 10.13 -2.09 5.60
C LYS A 49 9.45 -3.21 4.83
N TYR A 50 9.11 -3.00 3.55
CA TYR A 50 8.38 -3.98 2.74
C TYR A 50 9.00 -5.39 2.80
N GLU A 51 10.29 -5.49 2.51
CA GLU A 51 11.03 -6.77 2.49
C GLU A 51 11.10 -7.47 3.85
N GLU A 52 11.10 -6.71 4.96
CA GLU A 52 11.12 -7.28 6.30
C GLU A 52 9.75 -7.90 6.63
N ILE A 53 8.69 -7.13 6.41
CA ILE A 53 7.32 -7.51 6.75
C ILE A 53 6.83 -8.63 5.82
N SER A 54 7.19 -8.61 4.54
CA SER A 54 6.79 -9.64 3.57
C SER A 54 7.40 -11.01 3.85
N LYS A 55 8.44 -11.09 4.69
CA LYS A 55 9.04 -12.35 5.15
C LYS A 55 8.37 -12.90 6.40
N ASP A 56 7.56 -12.09 7.10
CA ASP A 56 6.83 -12.52 8.27
C ASP A 56 5.63 -13.39 7.87
N GLU A 57 5.61 -14.65 8.30
CA GLU A 57 4.52 -15.56 7.97
C GLU A 57 3.17 -15.11 8.54
N SER A 58 3.17 -14.32 9.63
CA SER A 58 1.95 -13.74 10.20
C SER A 58 1.30 -12.72 9.26
N ALA A 59 2.07 -12.12 8.34
CA ALA A 59 1.55 -11.19 7.34
C ALA A 59 0.59 -11.85 6.34
N LYS A 60 0.60 -13.18 6.23
CA LYS A 60 -0.40 -13.96 5.44
C LYS A 60 -1.79 -13.90 6.07
N PHE A 61 -1.87 -13.82 7.40
CA PHE A 61 -3.12 -13.84 8.16
C PHE A 61 -3.56 -12.45 8.62
N SER A 62 -2.59 -11.57 8.87
CA SER A 62 -2.80 -10.17 9.26
C SER A 62 -1.89 -9.27 8.41
N PRO A 63 -2.28 -8.98 7.15
CA PRO A 63 -1.41 -8.21 6.26
C PRO A 63 -1.23 -6.79 6.81
N ALA A 64 0.03 -6.41 7.04
CA ALA A 64 0.37 -5.05 7.44
C ALA A 64 0.21 -4.03 6.28
N PHE A 65 -0.03 -4.53 5.06
CA PHE A 65 -0.16 -3.75 3.84
C PHE A 65 -1.57 -3.83 3.26
N GLY A 66 -1.88 -2.90 2.35
CA GLY A 66 -3.13 -2.92 1.58
C GLY A 66 -4.27 -2.11 2.21
N TYR A 67 -4.40 -2.10 3.55
CA TYR A 67 -5.54 -1.45 4.22
C TYR A 67 -5.69 0.05 3.89
N GLY A 68 -4.58 0.79 3.86
CA GLY A 68 -4.60 2.21 3.48
C GLY A 68 -4.36 2.49 2.00
N CYS A 69 -3.69 1.59 1.26
CA CYS A 69 -3.37 1.83 -0.15
C CYS A 69 -4.60 1.68 -1.07
N CYS A 70 -5.60 0.91 -0.64
CA CYS A 70 -6.87 0.72 -1.35
C CYS A 70 -8.03 1.50 -0.71
N MET A 71 -7.77 2.40 0.26
CA MET A 71 -8.84 3.16 0.91
C MET A 71 -9.41 4.18 -0.11
N PRO A 72 -10.69 4.06 -0.51
CA PRO A 72 -11.28 4.94 -1.53
C PRO A 72 -11.72 6.30 -0.95
N LEU A 73 -11.93 6.38 0.38
CA LEU A 73 -12.33 7.59 1.08
C LEU A 73 -11.10 8.25 1.71
N TRP A 74 -10.98 9.57 1.55
CA TRP A 74 -9.88 10.40 2.09
C TRP A 74 -8.48 10.05 1.55
N ASN A 75 -8.40 9.70 0.26
CA ASN A 75 -7.16 9.34 -0.45
C ASN A 75 -7.12 10.04 -1.82
N GLN A 76 -7.15 11.38 -1.84
CA GLN A 76 -7.15 12.15 -3.09
C GLN A 76 -5.92 11.83 -3.96
N GLU A 77 -4.77 11.63 -3.32
CA GLU A 77 -3.53 11.26 -3.99
C GLU A 77 -3.65 9.95 -4.79
N ARG A 78 -4.47 8.99 -4.33
CA ARG A 78 -4.76 7.77 -5.10
C ARG A 78 -5.49 8.11 -6.39
N GLU A 79 -6.50 8.97 -6.34
CA GLU A 79 -7.26 9.35 -7.53
C GLU A 79 -6.38 10.11 -8.51
N ASP A 80 -5.54 11.02 -8.02
CA ASP A 80 -4.60 11.79 -8.84
C ASP A 80 -3.59 10.86 -9.55
N ILE A 81 -3.08 9.84 -8.85
CA ILE A 81 -2.19 8.83 -9.44
C ILE A 81 -2.94 7.97 -10.46
N ILE A 82 -4.18 7.56 -10.17
CA ILE A 82 -4.99 6.76 -11.11
C ILE A 82 -5.26 7.53 -12.39
N GLU A 83 -5.60 8.81 -12.30
CA GLU A 83 -5.82 9.65 -13.47
C GLU A 83 -4.53 9.83 -14.27
N ARG A 84 -3.45 10.22 -13.59
CA ARG A 84 -2.15 10.53 -14.21
C ARG A 84 -1.46 9.32 -14.85
N ASP A 85 -1.38 8.21 -14.12
CA ASP A 85 -0.52 7.07 -14.49
C ASP A 85 -1.30 5.92 -15.13
N TYR A 86 -2.63 5.87 -14.91
CA TYR A 86 -3.48 4.78 -15.37
C TYR A 86 -4.67 5.24 -16.22
N GLY A 87 -4.75 6.53 -16.56
CA GLY A 87 -5.79 7.08 -17.45
C GLY A 87 -7.20 6.90 -16.90
N GLY A 88 -7.36 7.08 -15.59
CA GLY A 88 -8.64 6.97 -14.89
C GLY A 88 -9.10 5.52 -14.61
N LYS A 89 -8.29 4.52 -14.97
CA LYS A 89 -8.62 3.11 -14.76
C LYS A 89 -7.89 2.54 -13.55
N ILE A 90 -8.63 1.98 -12.60
CA ILE A 90 -8.05 1.33 -11.43
C ILE A 90 -7.22 0.12 -11.88
N PRO A 91 -5.89 0.10 -11.62
CA PRO A 91 -5.06 -1.04 -11.98
C PRO A 91 -5.43 -2.28 -11.17
N THR A 92 -5.27 -3.45 -11.80
CA THR A 92 -5.57 -4.76 -11.21
C THR A 92 -4.36 -5.67 -11.35
N VAL A 93 -4.07 -6.47 -10.33
CA VAL A 93 -3.01 -7.49 -10.33
C VAL A 93 -3.58 -8.86 -9.98
N LEU A 94 -2.95 -9.91 -10.49
CA LEU A 94 -3.28 -11.29 -10.15
C LEU A 94 -2.41 -11.74 -8.98
N ILE A 95 -3.03 -12.14 -7.87
CA ILE A 95 -2.33 -12.72 -6.71
C ILE A 95 -2.74 -14.18 -6.54
N ASP A 96 -1.86 -14.98 -5.94
CA ASP A 96 -2.19 -16.35 -5.59
C ASP A 96 -3.30 -16.37 -4.53
N ASN A 97 -4.26 -17.29 -4.67
CA ASN A 97 -5.33 -17.41 -3.70
C ASN A 97 -4.80 -18.03 -2.40
N PHE A 98 -4.63 -17.20 -1.37
CA PHE A 98 -4.15 -17.63 -0.05
C PHE A 98 -5.19 -18.41 0.77
N TYR A 99 -6.43 -18.57 0.28
CA TYR A 99 -7.55 -19.20 0.99
C TYR A 99 -7.95 -20.58 0.43
N ILE A 100 -7.22 -21.13 -0.56
CA ILE A 100 -7.49 -22.45 -1.18
C ILE A 100 -6.29 -23.36 -1.00
#